data_AF-A0A933W5J3-F1
#
_entry.id   AF-A0A933W5J3-F1
#
_cell.length_a   1.000
_cell.length_b   1.000
_cell.length_c   1.000
_cell.angle_alpha   90.00
_cell.angle_beta   90.00
_cell.angle_gamma   90.00
#
_symmetry.space_group_name_H-M   'P 1'
#
loop_
_entity.id
_entity.type
_entity.pdbx_description
1 polymer ?
#
loop_
_entity_poly.entity_id
_entity_poly.type
_entity_poly.pdbx_seq_one_letter_code
_entity_poly.pdbx_strand_id
1 'polypeptide(L)'
;ASPLAWPLGTVYADPGATALDNVDGTISLNIVVNSTAVNTALLGSYVVTYNVTDAAGNAAVQVTRTVNVTDQTLPVVTPPANIVVPAVDATGTPASNAAIVAFLAGATALDNVDGILTAFITNNAPAQFPLGATIVTFSVTDAAGNVGTAQATVTVTDQTVPVITLVGANPLTWTLGTPYVDPGATASDNVNGDLSASIVVDASGVNTAVAGPYSVIYTVTDAAGNVAQITRTVNVQ
;
A
#
# COMPACT_ATOMS: atom_id res chain seq x y z
N ALA A 1 13.14 30.18 -23.86
CA ALA A 1 14.22 29.19 -23.75
C ALA A 1 14.31 28.38 -25.04
N SER A 2 15.49 27.83 -25.36
CA SER A 2 15.68 26.85 -26.44
C SER A 2 16.63 25.76 -25.91
N PRO A 3 16.24 24.47 -25.89
CA PRO A 3 14.92 23.97 -26.32
C PRO A 3 13.77 24.36 -25.36
N LEU A 4 12.54 24.30 -25.86
CA LEU A 4 11.29 24.43 -25.11
C LEU A 4 10.60 23.06 -25.04
N ALA A 5 10.35 22.53 -23.84
CA ALA A 5 9.54 21.32 -23.68
C ALA A 5 8.05 21.65 -23.82
N TRP A 6 7.30 20.81 -24.53
CA TRP A 6 5.88 21.01 -24.80
C TRP A 6 5.10 19.69 -24.60
N PRO A 7 3.94 19.70 -23.93
CA PRO A 7 3.17 18.47 -23.72
C PRO A 7 2.53 17.97 -25.03
N LEU A 8 2.63 16.67 -25.28
CA LEU A 8 1.95 15.98 -26.37
C LEU A 8 0.43 16.27 -26.36
N GLY A 9 -0.13 16.50 -27.56
CA GLY A 9 -1.56 16.67 -27.79
C GLY A 9 -2.14 18.04 -27.43
N THR A 10 -1.34 18.98 -26.91
CA THR A 10 -1.81 20.32 -26.50
C THR A 10 -1.66 21.35 -27.62
N VAL A 11 -2.45 22.43 -27.57
CA VAL A 11 -2.33 23.54 -28.54
C VAL A 11 -0.99 24.25 -28.33
N TYR A 12 -0.18 24.38 -29.38
CA TYR A 12 1.07 25.14 -29.32
C TYR A 12 0.79 26.64 -29.24
N ALA A 13 1.31 27.31 -28.21
CA ALA A 13 1.32 28.75 -28.10
C ALA A 13 2.78 29.23 -28.13
N ASP A 14 3.15 29.95 -29.18
CA ASP A 14 4.50 30.49 -29.30
C ASP A 14 4.76 31.57 -28.23
N PRO A 15 5.82 31.44 -27.40
CA PRO A 15 6.21 32.49 -26.46
C PRO A 15 6.67 33.80 -27.13
N GLY A 16 6.83 33.81 -28.46
CA GLY A 16 7.24 34.98 -29.23
C GLY A 16 8.75 35.25 -29.18
N ALA A 17 9.16 36.36 -29.76
CA ALA A 17 10.53 36.87 -29.78
C ALA A 17 10.53 38.42 -29.78
N THR A 18 11.68 39.03 -29.53
CA THR A 18 11.86 40.48 -29.56
C THR A 18 12.95 40.86 -30.55
N ALA A 19 12.81 42.03 -31.18
CA ALA A 19 13.79 42.58 -32.10
C ALA A 19 13.94 44.09 -31.88
N LEU A 20 15.19 44.55 -31.92
CA LEU A 20 15.59 45.95 -31.83
C LEU A 20 16.44 46.30 -33.05
N ASP A 21 16.20 47.47 -33.61
CA ASP A 21 16.99 48.11 -34.62
C ASP A 21 17.60 49.41 -34.07
N ASN A 22 18.76 49.82 -34.58
CA ASN A 22 19.46 51.00 -34.10
C ASN A 22 18.87 52.32 -34.60
N VAL A 23 18.06 52.31 -35.67
CA VAL A 23 17.40 53.47 -36.26
C VAL A 23 15.88 53.42 -36.02
N ASP A 24 15.26 52.28 -36.29
CA ASP A 24 13.81 52.07 -36.19
C ASP A 24 13.34 51.71 -34.76
N GLY A 25 14.27 51.46 -33.84
CA GLY A 25 13.96 51.12 -32.45
C GLY A 25 13.34 49.72 -32.32
N THR A 26 12.25 49.57 -31.58
CA THR A 26 11.62 48.26 -31.36
C THR A 26 10.79 47.82 -32.55
N ILE A 27 11.26 46.78 -33.26
CA ILE A 27 10.61 46.21 -34.43
C ILE A 27 10.00 44.82 -34.17
N SER A 28 9.82 44.43 -32.90
CA SER A 28 9.29 43.10 -32.51
C SER A 28 7.93 42.73 -33.14
N LEU A 29 7.08 43.73 -33.44
CA LEU A 29 5.78 43.50 -34.09
C LEU A 29 5.91 43.10 -35.57
N ASN A 30 7.07 43.33 -36.17
CA ASN A 30 7.36 42.98 -37.56
C ASN A 30 7.97 41.57 -37.69
N ILE A 31 8.14 40.85 -36.57
CA ILE A 31 8.68 39.50 -36.60
C ILE A 31 7.68 38.57 -37.30
N VAL A 32 8.14 37.95 -38.38
CA VAL A 32 7.46 36.85 -39.07
C VAL A 32 7.87 35.54 -38.41
N VAL A 33 6.89 34.90 -37.77
CA VAL A 33 7.06 33.60 -37.08
C VAL A 33 6.58 32.49 -37.99
N ASN A 34 7.43 31.48 -38.22
CA ASN A 34 7.00 30.22 -38.83
C ASN A 34 6.90 29.14 -37.74
N SER A 35 5.73 29.05 -37.11
CA SER A 35 5.41 28.06 -36.08
C SER A 35 4.52 26.92 -36.59
N THR A 36 4.03 26.99 -37.84
CA THR A 36 3.15 25.99 -38.45
C THR A 36 3.79 24.61 -38.59
N ALA A 37 5.13 24.53 -38.45
CA ALA A 37 5.87 23.28 -38.46
C ALA A 37 5.80 22.51 -37.14
N VAL A 38 5.35 23.11 -36.02
CA VAL A 38 5.25 22.42 -34.73
C VAL A 38 4.02 21.53 -34.73
N ASN A 39 4.23 20.21 -34.80
CA ASN A 39 3.17 19.23 -34.69
C ASN A 39 3.12 18.68 -33.26
N THR A 40 2.22 19.21 -32.44
CA THR A 40 2.07 18.75 -31.05
C THR A 40 1.35 17.42 -30.93
N ALA A 41 0.81 16.85 -32.01
CA ALA A 41 0.17 15.53 -31.98
C ALA A 41 1.18 14.37 -32.06
N LEU A 42 2.46 14.65 -32.32
CA LEU A 42 3.50 13.65 -32.40
C LEU A 42 4.66 14.02 -31.48
N LEU A 43 5.24 13.01 -30.82
CA LEU A 43 6.49 13.18 -30.10
C LEU A 43 7.60 13.54 -31.09
N GLY A 44 8.44 14.50 -30.73
CA GLY A 44 9.51 14.92 -31.62
C GLY A 44 10.09 16.29 -31.30
N SER A 45 11.07 16.68 -32.11
CA SER A 45 11.72 17.99 -32.04
C SER A 45 11.35 18.81 -33.28
N TYR A 46 10.82 19.99 -33.06
CA TYR A 46 10.34 20.91 -34.08
C TYR A 46 11.09 22.23 -34.00
N VAL A 47 11.23 22.92 -35.13
CA VAL A 47 11.96 24.19 -35.19
C VAL A 47 11.00 25.30 -35.58
N VAL A 48 10.92 26.34 -34.74
CA VAL A 48 10.23 27.61 -35.03
C VAL A 48 11.28 28.61 -35.47
N THR A 49 11.03 29.32 -36.58
CA THR A 49 11.94 30.36 -37.07
C THR A 49 11.34 31.74 -36.91
N TYR A 50 12.20 32.71 -36.58
CA TYR A 50 11.85 34.13 -36.41
C TYR A 50 12.68 34.94 -37.39
N ASN A 51 12.00 35.66 -38.29
CA ASN A 51 12.62 36.55 -39.26
C ASN A 51 12.05 37.95 -39.08
N VAL A 52 12.89 38.96 -39.22
CA VAL A 52 12.45 40.35 -39.22
C VAL A 52 13.31 41.15 -40.18
N THR A 53 12.71 42.15 -40.81
CA THR A 53 13.36 43.09 -41.71
C THR A 53 13.02 44.49 -41.21
N ASP A 54 14.01 45.38 -41.20
CA ASP A 54 13.82 46.78 -40.82
C ASP A 54 13.07 47.57 -41.93
N ALA A 55 12.80 48.86 -41.70
CA ALA A 55 12.10 49.69 -42.67
C ALA A 55 12.93 49.97 -43.94
N ALA A 56 14.25 49.85 -43.87
CA ALA A 56 15.17 50.01 -44.98
C ALA A 56 15.33 48.73 -45.84
N GLY A 57 14.74 47.61 -45.41
CA GLY A 57 14.81 46.33 -46.13
C GLY A 57 15.98 45.43 -45.71
N ASN A 58 16.70 45.76 -44.63
CA ASN A 58 17.78 44.93 -44.12
C ASN A 58 17.21 43.78 -43.27
N ALA A 59 17.47 42.54 -43.67
CA ALA A 59 17.04 41.37 -42.94
C ALA A 59 17.97 41.08 -41.76
N ALA A 60 17.40 40.83 -40.58
CA ALA A 60 18.14 40.32 -39.43
C ALA A 60 18.59 38.87 -39.68
N VAL A 61 19.64 38.44 -38.96
CA VAL A 61 20.01 37.02 -38.90
C VAL A 61 18.85 36.23 -38.30
N GLN A 62 18.38 35.22 -39.01
CA GLN A 62 17.30 34.35 -38.53
C GLN A 62 17.71 33.67 -37.23
N VAL A 63 16.82 33.70 -36.25
CA VAL A 63 16.96 32.92 -35.02
C VAL A 63 15.91 31.81 -34.98
N THR A 64 16.23 30.74 -34.26
CA THR A 64 15.37 29.57 -34.16
C THR A 64 15.10 29.19 -32.71
N ARG A 65 13.96 28.54 -32.50
CA ARG A 65 13.59 27.89 -31.23
C ARG A 65 13.30 26.43 -31.51
N THR A 66 13.99 25.55 -30.79
CA THR A 66 13.67 24.13 -30.79
C THR A 66 12.53 23.88 -29.79
N VAL A 67 11.46 23.23 -30.24
CA VAL A 67 10.32 22.79 -29.43
C VAL A 67 10.36 21.26 -29.38
N ASN A 68 10.58 20.70 -28.20
CA ASN A 68 10.56 19.27 -27.96
C ASN A 68 9.18 18.90 -27.42
N VAL A 69 8.37 18.25 -28.25
CA VAL A 69 7.09 17.67 -27.84
C VAL A 69 7.40 16.36 -27.13
N THR A 70 7.14 16.34 -25.83
CA THR A 70 7.40 15.21 -24.94
C THR A 70 6.12 14.73 -24.32
N ASP A 71 6.12 13.45 -23.95
CA ASP A 71 5.12 12.94 -23.05
C ASP A 71 5.35 13.51 -21.64
N GLN A 72 4.27 13.97 -21.02
CA GLN A 72 4.24 14.55 -19.67
C GLN A 72 3.04 14.02 -18.88
N THR A 73 2.30 13.04 -19.41
CA THR A 73 1.17 12.43 -18.73
C THR A 73 1.66 11.39 -17.75
N LEU A 74 1.12 11.40 -16.54
CA LEU A 74 1.47 10.37 -15.55
C LEU A 74 0.69 9.08 -15.86
N PRO A 75 1.31 7.91 -15.66
CA PRO A 75 0.58 6.66 -15.61
C PRO A 75 -0.54 6.67 -14.57
N VAL A 76 -1.68 6.09 -14.93
CA VAL A 76 -2.79 5.85 -14.01
C VAL A 76 -2.61 4.47 -13.37
N VAL A 77 -2.29 4.44 -12.08
CA VAL A 77 -2.19 3.21 -11.29
C VAL A 77 -3.52 2.93 -10.60
N THR A 78 -4.07 1.75 -10.81
CA THR A 78 -5.23 1.23 -10.07
C THR A 78 -4.74 0.25 -9.01
N PRO A 79 -4.83 0.57 -7.71
CA PRO A 79 -4.36 -0.32 -6.65
C PRO A 79 -5.34 -1.48 -6.42
N PRO A 80 -4.88 -2.60 -5.81
CA PRO A 80 -5.77 -3.67 -5.36
C PRO A 80 -6.72 -3.18 -4.26
N ALA A 81 -7.74 -3.99 -3.95
CA ALA A 81 -8.58 -3.74 -2.78
C ALA A 81 -7.78 -3.92 -1.47
N ASN A 82 -8.16 -3.17 -0.42
CA ASN A 82 -7.62 -3.37 0.92
C ASN A 82 -7.93 -4.78 1.44
N ILE A 83 -7.02 -5.35 2.24
CA ILE A 83 -7.20 -6.67 2.83
C ILE A 83 -6.98 -6.67 4.35
N VAL A 84 -7.57 -7.66 5.01
CA VAL A 84 -7.31 -7.99 6.42
C VAL A 84 -6.79 -9.41 6.49
N VAL A 85 -5.72 -9.65 7.25
CA VAL A 85 -5.11 -10.97 7.42
C VAL A 85 -4.85 -11.25 8.91
N PRO A 86 -4.85 -12.53 9.32
CA PRO A 86 -4.47 -12.90 10.68
C PRO A 86 -2.97 -12.71 10.91
N ALA A 87 -2.59 -12.30 12.11
CA ALA A 87 -1.22 -12.28 12.59
C ALA A 87 -0.67 -13.70 12.73
N VAL A 88 0.58 -13.94 12.32
CA VAL A 88 1.28 -15.21 12.56
C VAL A 88 1.80 -15.27 13.99
N ASP A 89 2.29 -14.15 14.51
CA ASP A 89 2.74 -13.97 15.89
C ASP A 89 2.70 -12.49 16.29
N ALA A 90 3.30 -12.16 17.45
CA ALA A 90 3.41 -10.79 17.97
C ALA A 90 4.09 -9.80 17.01
N THR A 91 4.82 -10.28 16.02
CA THR A 91 5.55 -9.47 15.05
C THR A 91 4.74 -9.26 13.75
N GLY A 92 3.60 -9.92 13.60
CA GLY A 92 2.64 -9.74 12.51
C GLY A 92 2.66 -10.85 11.47
N THR A 93 2.60 -10.48 10.19
CA THR A 93 2.45 -11.43 9.07
C THR A 93 3.50 -11.16 7.98
N PRO A 94 4.27 -12.16 7.54
CA PRO A 94 5.30 -11.97 6.52
C PRO A 94 4.67 -11.70 5.15
N ALA A 95 5.37 -10.94 4.30
CA ALA A 95 4.94 -10.65 2.93
C ALA A 95 4.79 -11.90 2.04
N SER A 96 5.39 -13.03 2.45
CA SER A 96 5.25 -14.33 1.80
C SER A 96 3.89 -15.00 2.04
N ASN A 97 3.05 -14.46 2.93
CA ASN A 97 1.67 -14.92 3.08
C ASN A 97 0.92 -14.84 1.74
N ALA A 98 0.24 -15.92 1.35
CA ALA A 98 -0.38 -16.02 0.03
C ALA A 98 -1.38 -14.88 -0.30
N ALA A 99 -2.15 -14.41 0.68
CA ALA A 99 -3.08 -13.30 0.48
C ALA A 99 -2.35 -11.97 0.27
N ILE A 100 -1.24 -11.74 1.01
CA ILE A 100 -0.39 -10.57 0.81
C ILE A 100 0.33 -10.64 -0.55
N VAL A 101 0.85 -11.80 -0.95
CA VAL A 101 1.45 -11.99 -2.28
C VAL A 101 0.46 -11.65 -3.39
N ALA A 102 -0.78 -12.14 -3.30
CA ALA A 102 -1.82 -11.82 -4.26
C ALA A 102 -2.18 -10.33 -4.27
N PHE A 103 -2.24 -9.69 -3.10
CA PHE A 103 -2.44 -8.24 -2.97
C PHE A 103 -1.32 -7.45 -3.65
N LEU A 104 -0.05 -7.77 -3.39
CA LEU A 104 1.10 -7.06 -3.96
C LEU A 104 1.21 -7.21 -5.48
N ALA A 105 0.67 -8.29 -6.04
CA ALA A 105 0.59 -8.52 -7.48
C ALA A 105 -0.70 -7.96 -8.13
N GLY A 106 -1.64 -7.42 -7.34
CA GLY A 106 -2.99 -7.09 -7.80
C GLY A 106 -3.17 -5.68 -8.39
N ALA A 107 -2.14 -4.82 -8.36
CA ALA A 107 -2.21 -3.49 -8.96
C ALA A 107 -2.15 -3.57 -10.49
N THR A 108 -2.76 -2.61 -11.17
CA THR A 108 -2.69 -2.45 -12.64
C THR A 108 -2.31 -1.02 -13.01
N ALA A 109 -1.75 -0.81 -14.20
CA ALA A 109 -1.39 0.52 -14.67
C ALA A 109 -1.57 0.68 -16.18
N LEU A 110 -2.06 1.86 -16.56
CA LEU A 110 -2.21 2.30 -17.94
C LEU A 110 -1.62 3.70 -18.11
N ASP A 111 -1.04 3.95 -19.25
CA ASP A 111 -0.64 5.28 -19.71
C ASP A 111 -1.21 5.56 -21.12
N ASN A 112 -1.48 6.82 -21.46
CA ASN A 112 -2.06 7.18 -22.75
C ASN A 112 -1.08 7.11 -23.92
N VAL A 113 0.24 7.16 -23.68
CA VAL A 113 1.28 7.00 -24.70
C VAL A 113 1.86 5.59 -24.68
N ASP A 114 2.21 5.07 -23.50
CA ASP A 114 2.90 3.78 -23.36
C ASP A 114 1.95 2.58 -23.22
N GLY A 115 0.65 2.80 -23.01
CA GLY A 115 -0.34 1.73 -22.91
C GLY A 115 -0.25 0.96 -21.58
N ILE A 116 -0.21 -0.38 -21.63
CA ILE A 116 -0.24 -1.21 -20.41
C ILE A 116 1.13 -1.27 -19.74
N LEU A 117 1.19 -0.80 -18.50
CA LEU A 117 2.42 -0.74 -17.69
C LEU A 117 2.41 -1.68 -16.48
N THR A 118 1.37 -2.51 -16.31
CA THR A 118 1.18 -3.38 -15.13
C THR A 118 2.41 -4.23 -14.74
N ALA A 119 3.17 -4.73 -15.72
CA ALA A 119 4.34 -5.57 -15.45
C ALA A 119 5.54 -4.82 -14.84
N PHE A 120 5.52 -3.47 -14.86
CA PHE A 120 6.60 -2.61 -14.37
C PHE A 120 6.27 -1.95 -13.03
N ILE A 121 5.12 -2.27 -12.45
CA ILE A 121 4.73 -1.75 -11.14
C ILE A 121 5.70 -2.26 -10.07
N THR A 122 6.15 -1.35 -9.23
CA THR A 122 6.88 -1.62 -7.98
C THR A 122 6.03 -1.24 -6.79
N ASN A 123 6.37 -1.74 -5.60
CA ASN A 123 5.73 -1.33 -4.36
C ASN A 123 6.75 -1.24 -3.21
N ASN A 124 6.39 -0.49 -2.16
CA ASN A 124 7.24 -0.28 -0.98
C ASN A 124 6.88 -1.22 0.19
N ALA A 125 6.28 -2.38 -0.07
CA ALA A 125 5.85 -3.28 1.00
C ALA A 125 7.05 -3.72 1.87
N PRO A 126 6.88 -3.77 3.20
CA PRO A 126 7.89 -4.35 4.07
C PRO A 126 7.97 -5.86 3.87
N ALA A 127 9.10 -6.47 4.22
CA ALA A 127 9.22 -7.93 4.26
C ALA A 127 8.26 -8.58 5.27
N GLN A 128 7.83 -7.80 6.25
CA GLN A 128 6.93 -8.22 7.31
C GLN A 128 5.96 -7.09 7.66
N PHE A 129 4.67 -7.43 7.69
CA PHE A 129 3.58 -6.51 8.02
C PHE A 129 3.28 -6.60 9.51
N PRO A 130 3.54 -5.54 10.30
CA PRO A 130 3.24 -5.53 11.73
C PRO A 130 1.74 -5.54 11.99
N LEU A 131 1.33 -5.82 13.24
CA LEU A 131 -0.06 -5.66 13.67
C LEU A 131 -0.57 -4.23 13.39
N GLY A 132 -1.81 -4.14 12.94
CA GLY A 132 -2.45 -2.89 12.51
C GLY A 132 -2.39 -2.67 11.00
N ALA A 133 -2.68 -1.43 10.59
CA ALA A 133 -2.75 -1.03 9.19
C ALA A 133 -1.36 -0.66 8.65
N THR A 134 -0.99 -1.27 7.51
CA THR A 134 0.19 -0.91 6.73
C THR A 134 -0.25 -0.41 5.36
N ILE A 135 0.11 0.82 5.02
CA ILE A 135 -0.16 1.42 3.71
C ILE A 135 0.97 1.02 2.74
N VAL A 136 0.60 0.42 1.63
CA VAL A 136 1.50 0.07 0.52
C VAL A 136 1.26 1.05 -0.63
N THR A 137 2.33 1.70 -1.08
CA THR A 137 2.35 2.56 -2.27
C THR A 137 2.86 1.77 -3.46
N PHE A 138 2.04 1.72 -4.51
CA PHE A 138 2.37 1.16 -5.81
C PHE A 138 2.83 2.30 -6.72
N SER A 139 3.93 2.09 -7.44
CA SER A 139 4.55 3.09 -8.30
C SER A 139 4.96 2.48 -9.63
N VAL A 140 4.75 3.23 -10.71
CA VAL A 140 5.27 2.88 -12.04
C VAL A 140 5.78 4.14 -12.74
N THR A 141 6.85 3.97 -13.49
CA THR A 141 7.45 5.03 -14.31
C THR A 141 7.27 4.67 -15.77
N ASP A 142 6.79 5.61 -16.57
CA ASP A 142 6.64 5.45 -18.01
C ASP A 142 7.98 5.64 -18.76
N ALA A 143 7.97 5.54 -20.09
CA ALA A 143 9.19 5.69 -20.89
C ALA A 143 9.74 7.13 -20.91
N ALA A 144 8.88 8.12 -20.63
CA ALA A 144 9.26 9.54 -20.55
C ALA A 144 9.75 9.97 -19.16
N GLY A 145 9.66 9.09 -18.17
CA GLY A 145 10.08 9.34 -16.79
C GLY A 145 8.98 9.89 -15.87
N ASN A 146 7.73 9.95 -16.34
CA ASN A 146 6.60 10.36 -15.50
C ASN A 146 6.24 9.22 -14.53
N VAL A 147 5.92 9.59 -13.29
CA VAL A 147 5.69 8.61 -12.22
C VAL A 147 4.23 8.64 -11.76
N GLY A 148 3.53 7.54 -11.98
CA GLY A 148 2.19 7.30 -11.44
C GLY A 148 2.27 6.57 -10.11
N THR A 149 1.42 6.93 -9.15
CA THR A 149 1.34 6.24 -7.84
C THR A 149 -0.10 6.03 -7.38
N ALA A 150 -0.32 4.97 -6.61
CA ALA A 150 -1.57 4.72 -5.89
C ALA A 150 -1.31 3.93 -4.61
N GLN A 151 -2.27 3.89 -3.69
CA GLN A 151 -2.10 3.24 -2.39
C GLN A 151 -3.23 2.25 -2.08
N ALA A 152 -2.89 1.17 -1.37
CA ALA A 152 -3.84 0.29 -0.72
C ALA A 152 -3.27 -0.22 0.62
N THR A 153 -4.13 -0.77 1.46
CA THR A 153 -3.81 -1.11 2.86
C THR A 153 -3.92 -2.60 3.12
N VAL A 154 -2.93 -3.15 3.82
CA VAL A 154 -2.99 -4.46 4.46
C VAL A 154 -3.16 -4.24 5.96
N THR A 155 -4.20 -4.80 6.56
CA THR A 155 -4.42 -4.74 8.00
C THR A 155 -4.15 -6.10 8.63
N VAL A 156 -3.20 -6.18 9.55
CA VAL A 156 -2.91 -7.41 10.30
C VAL A 156 -3.62 -7.34 11.64
N THR A 157 -4.40 -8.37 11.97
CA THR A 157 -5.15 -8.45 13.23
C THR A 157 -4.92 -9.80 13.87
N ASP A 158 -4.94 -9.82 15.19
CA ASP A 158 -4.97 -11.09 15.92
C ASP A 158 -6.37 -11.70 15.83
N GLN A 159 -6.44 -12.95 15.39
CA GLN A 159 -7.67 -13.71 15.14
C GLN A 159 -7.58 -15.14 15.70
N THR A 160 -6.47 -15.47 16.36
CA THR A 160 -6.22 -16.83 16.84
C THR A 160 -6.78 -16.95 18.25
N VAL A 161 -7.52 -18.01 18.54
CA VAL A 161 -7.92 -18.28 19.92
C VAL A 161 -6.74 -18.82 20.72
N PRO A 162 -6.63 -18.48 22.02
CA PRO A 162 -5.61 -19.09 22.88
C PRO A 162 -5.74 -20.61 22.98
N VAL A 163 -4.65 -21.28 23.35
CA VAL A 163 -4.62 -22.71 23.63
C VAL A 163 -4.50 -22.92 25.14
N ILE A 164 -5.47 -23.59 25.75
CA ILE A 164 -5.44 -23.98 27.17
C ILE A 164 -4.96 -25.44 27.31
N THR A 165 -4.00 -25.68 28.21
CA THR A 165 -3.51 -27.02 28.58
C THR A 165 -3.80 -27.28 30.06
N LEU A 166 -4.57 -28.33 30.36
CA LEU A 166 -4.86 -28.71 31.75
C LEU A 166 -3.60 -29.26 32.43
N VAL A 167 -3.34 -28.83 33.67
CA VAL A 167 -2.33 -29.45 34.54
C VAL A 167 -2.96 -30.66 35.24
N GLY A 168 -2.29 -31.82 35.24
CA GLY A 168 -2.85 -33.03 35.83
C GLY A 168 -3.90 -33.74 34.96
N ALA A 169 -4.57 -34.73 35.53
CA ALA A 169 -5.43 -35.64 34.77
C ALA A 169 -6.75 -35.00 34.32
N ASN A 170 -7.26 -35.47 33.18
CA ASN A 170 -8.63 -35.25 32.73
C ASN A 170 -9.15 -36.56 32.09
N PRO A 171 -10.09 -37.29 32.71
CA PRO A 171 -10.77 -36.96 33.96
C PRO A 171 -9.84 -37.06 35.20
N LEU A 172 -10.10 -36.23 36.21
CA LEU A 172 -9.44 -36.22 37.51
C LEU A 172 -10.27 -37.04 38.51
N THR A 173 -9.67 -38.07 39.10
CA THR A 173 -10.29 -38.79 40.22
C THR A 173 -10.08 -38.01 41.52
N TRP A 174 -11.14 -37.86 42.33
CA TRP A 174 -11.11 -37.13 43.59
C TRP A 174 -11.75 -37.94 44.73
N THR A 175 -11.16 -37.88 45.93
CA THR A 175 -11.68 -38.63 47.08
C THR A 175 -12.91 -37.95 47.67
N LEU A 176 -13.99 -38.74 47.85
CA LEU A 176 -15.23 -38.31 48.51
C LEU A 176 -14.96 -37.67 49.88
N GLY A 177 -15.59 -36.52 50.12
CA GLY A 177 -15.55 -35.79 51.38
C GLY A 177 -14.31 -34.94 51.61
N THR A 178 -13.35 -34.90 50.67
CA THR A 178 -12.14 -34.06 50.81
C THR A 178 -12.32 -32.70 50.14
N PRO A 179 -11.67 -31.62 50.64
CA PRO A 179 -11.69 -30.32 49.97
C PRO A 179 -11.12 -30.43 48.55
N TYR A 180 -11.82 -29.86 47.56
CA TYR A 180 -11.31 -29.80 46.19
C TYR A 180 -10.15 -28.81 46.08
N VAL A 181 -9.06 -29.24 45.45
CA VAL A 181 -7.92 -28.38 45.08
C VAL A 181 -7.74 -28.51 43.58
N ASP A 182 -7.83 -27.40 42.86
CA ASP A 182 -7.66 -27.39 41.42
C ASP A 182 -6.17 -27.57 41.05
N PRO A 183 -5.79 -28.62 40.27
CA PRO A 183 -4.47 -28.72 39.66
C PRO A 183 -4.08 -27.53 38.77
N GLY A 184 -5.03 -26.74 38.28
CA GLY A 184 -4.84 -25.58 37.42
C GLY A 184 -4.72 -25.93 35.92
N ALA A 185 -4.35 -24.93 35.13
CA ALA A 185 -4.11 -25.02 33.70
C ALA A 185 -3.07 -23.97 33.28
N THR A 186 -2.46 -24.14 32.12
CA THR A 186 -1.67 -23.11 31.43
C THR A 186 -2.37 -22.67 30.15
N ALA A 187 -2.07 -21.47 29.67
CA ALA A 187 -2.60 -20.97 28.40
C ALA A 187 -1.54 -20.22 27.62
N SER A 188 -1.55 -20.36 26.31
CA SER A 188 -0.66 -19.60 25.41
C SER A 188 -1.38 -19.17 24.15
N ASP A 189 -0.98 -18.04 23.59
CA ASP A 189 -1.46 -17.50 22.33
C ASP A 189 -0.28 -17.11 21.42
N ASN A 190 -0.48 -17.09 20.09
CA ASN A 190 0.59 -16.80 19.14
C ASN A 190 1.02 -15.32 19.15
N VAL A 191 0.11 -14.39 19.45
CA VAL A 191 0.38 -12.96 19.54
C VAL A 191 0.68 -12.53 20.97
N ASN A 192 -0.07 -13.03 21.95
CA ASN A 192 0.09 -12.60 23.34
C ASN A 192 1.06 -13.45 24.18
N GLY A 193 1.53 -14.60 23.69
CA GLY A 193 2.43 -15.46 24.43
C GLY A 193 1.73 -16.15 25.61
N ASP A 194 2.35 -16.20 26.79
CA ASP A 194 1.77 -16.86 27.97
C ASP A 194 0.59 -16.05 28.56
N LEU A 195 -0.58 -16.70 28.60
CA LEU A 195 -1.83 -16.16 29.14
C LEU A 195 -2.30 -16.91 30.40
N SER A 196 -1.45 -17.75 31.00
CA SER A 196 -1.82 -18.61 32.13
C SER A 196 -2.39 -17.83 33.32
N ALA A 197 -1.87 -16.61 33.57
CA ALA A 197 -2.36 -15.74 34.64
C ALA A 197 -3.76 -15.14 34.37
N SER A 198 -4.22 -15.17 33.13
CA SER A 198 -5.52 -14.64 32.70
C SER A 198 -6.62 -15.70 32.64
N ILE A 199 -6.32 -16.95 33.01
CA ILE A 199 -7.31 -18.03 33.04
C ILE A 199 -8.32 -17.77 34.16
N VAL A 200 -9.59 -17.70 33.79
CA VAL A 200 -10.73 -17.70 34.71
C VAL A 200 -11.21 -19.13 34.90
N VAL A 201 -11.26 -19.57 36.17
CA VAL A 201 -11.68 -20.92 36.54
C VAL A 201 -13.07 -20.87 37.19
N ASP A 202 -14.01 -21.64 36.65
CA ASP A 202 -15.28 -21.93 37.29
C ASP A 202 -15.32 -23.38 37.77
N ALA A 203 -15.13 -23.56 39.08
CA ALA A 203 -15.25 -24.84 39.79
C ALA A 203 -16.48 -24.88 40.71
N SER A 204 -17.41 -23.91 40.59
CA SER A 204 -18.53 -23.74 41.51
C SER A 204 -19.49 -24.93 41.51
N GLY A 205 -19.51 -25.73 40.43
CA GLY A 205 -20.31 -26.94 40.32
C GLY A 205 -19.76 -28.16 41.04
N VAL A 206 -18.51 -28.15 41.54
CA VAL A 206 -17.89 -29.33 42.17
C VAL A 206 -18.44 -29.56 43.57
N ASN A 207 -19.15 -30.66 43.78
CA ASN A 207 -19.63 -31.09 45.10
C ASN A 207 -18.89 -32.34 45.57
N THR A 208 -17.88 -32.16 46.43
CA THR A 208 -17.10 -33.30 46.93
C THR A 208 -17.80 -34.14 47.99
N ALA A 209 -19.00 -33.76 48.45
CA ALA A 209 -19.77 -34.55 49.42
C ALA A 209 -20.64 -35.63 48.77
N VAL A 210 -20.80 -35.61 47.44
CA VAL A 210 -21.63 -36.56 46.70
C VAL A 210 -20.80 -37.18 45.59
N ALA A 211 -20.73 -38.51 45.55
CA ALA A 211 -20.02 -39.22 44.49
C ALA A 211 -20.66 -38.93 43.13
N GLY A 212 -19.84 -38.71 42.12
CA GLY A 212 -20.30 -38.38 40.77
C GLY A 212 -19.31 -37.55 39.97
N PRO A 213 -19.58 -37.36 38.67
CA PRO A 213 -18.80 -36.48 37.82
C PRO A 213 -19.22 -35.01 38.02
N TYR A 214 -18.24 -34.13 38.13
CA TYR A 214 -18.41 -32.68 38.15
C TYR A 214 -17.53 -32.04 37.08
N SER A 215 -17.89 -30.83 36.66
CA SER A 215 -17.14 -30.09 35.65
C SER A 215 -16.46 -28.87 36.26
N VAL A 216 -15.22 -28.65 35.85
CA VAL A 216 -14.48 -27.40 36.07
C VAL A 216 -14.18 -26.79 34.71
N ILE A 217 -14.58 -25.54 34.51
CA ILE A 217 -14.45 -24.83 33.24
C ILE A 217 -13.30 -23.83 33.36
N TYR A 218 -12.38 -23.86 32.40
CA TYR A 218 -11.29 -22.92 32.25
C TYR A 218 -11.57 -22.07 31.03
N THR A 219 -11.59 -20.75 31.21
CA THR A 219 -11.81 -19.78 30.13
C THR A 219 -10.65 -18.81 30.09
N VAL A 220 -10.13 -18.52 28.91
CA VAL A 220 -9.14 -17.46 28.71
C VAL A 220 -9.55 -16.62 27.51
N THR A 221 -9.35 -15.32 27.61
CA THR A 221 -9.57 -14.34 26.54
C THR A 221 -8.28 -13.59 26.32
N ASP A 222 -7.85 -13.50 25.07
CA ASP A 222 -6.67 -12.73 24.70
C ASP A 222 -6.95 -11.22 24.62
N ALA A 223 -5.93 -10.43 24.26
CA ALA A 223 -6.07 -8.99 24.17
C ALA A 223 -6.93 -8.51 22.98
N ALA A 224 -7.08 -9.35 21.94
CA ALA A 224 -7.90 -9.09 20.77
C ALA A 224 -9.37 -9.52 20.94
N GLY A 225 -9.68 -10.22 22.03
CA GLY A 225 -11.02 -10.69 22.37
C GLY A 225 -11.32 -12.10 21.88
N ASN A 226 -10.33 -12.86 21.37
CA ASN A 226 -10.53 -14.26 21.03
C ASN A 226 -10.60 -15.10 22.33
N VAL A 227 -11.58 -15.99 22.40
CA VAL A 227 -11.91 -16.74 23.62
C VAL A 227 -11.68 -18.23 23.41
N ALA A 228 -11.01 -18.86 24.37
CA ALA A 228 -10.88 -20.31 24.45
C ALA A 228 -11.48 -20.84 25.75
N GLN A 229 -12.05 -22.03 25.69
CA GLN A 229 -12.63 -22.72 26.83
C GLN A 229 -12.30 -24.22 26.79
N ILE A 230 -11.94 -24.80 27.94
CA ILE A 230 -11.75 -26.24 28.12
C ILE A 230 -12.40 -26.69 29.44
N THR A 231 -12.85 -27.95 29.49
CA THR A 231 -13.50 -28.52 30.68
C THR A 231 -12.70 -29.69 31.23
N ARG A 232 -12.43 -29.68 32.54
CA ARG A 232 -11.99 -30.86 33.30
C ARG A 232 -13.19 -31.57 33.91
N THR A 233 -13.22 -32.89 33.77
CA THR A 233 -14.16 -33.74 34.52
C THR A 233 -13.50 -34.20 35.82
N VAL A 234 -14.19 -34.01 36.95
CA VAL A 234 -13.76 -34.45 38.29
C VAL A 234 -14.69 -35.56 38.76
N ASN A 235 -14.19 -36.79 38.82
CA ASN A 235 -14.92 -37.96 39.29
C ASN A 235 -14.72 -38.12 40.80
N VAL A 236 -15.70 -37.69 41.60
CA VAL A 236 -15.70 -37.86 43.06
C VAL A 236 -16.15 -39.29 43.40
N GLN A 237 -15.32 -40.03 44.12
CA GLN A 237 -15.56 -41.44 44.47
C GLN A 237 -14.89 -41.86 45.79
#